data_AF-A0A7W3X5W0-F1
#
_entry.id   AF-A0A7W3X5W0-F1
#
_cell.length_a   1.000
_cell.length_b   1.000
_cell.length_c   1.000
_cell.angle_alpha   90.00
_cell.angle_beta   90.00
_cell.angle_gamma   90.00
#
_symmetry.space_group_name_H-M   'P 1'
#
loop_
_entity.id
_entity.type
_entity.pdbx_description
1 polymer ?
#
loop_
_entity_poly.entity_id
_entity_poly.type
_entity_poly.pdbx_seq_one_letter_code
_entity_poly.pdbx_strand_id
1 'polypeptide(L)'
;MSLTDLKRKKLKPKPKSISADEFISDADNYAMGNKAQSLIKPGLNKTNSSLYRHATFTLTEHSISQLDTLAMNNKLAKSKILRLLIDDFYHKQLLDPSVSLIDDNSH
;
A
#
# COMPACT_ATOMS: atom_id res chain seq x y z
N MET A 1 -17.89 16.12 -4.12
CA MET A 1 -18.51 14.78 -4.22
C MET A 1 -20.02 14.95 -4.02
N SER A 2 -20.87 14.28 -4.81
CA SER A 2 -22.33 14.48 -4.78
C SER A 2 -22.98 13.86 -3.53
N LEU A 3 -23.90 14.61 -2.89
CA LEU A 3 -24.68 14.17 -1.72
C LEU A 3 -25.65 13.00 -2.02
N THR A 4 -25.76 12.58 -3.28
CA THR A 4 -26.58 11.44 -3.72
C THR A 4 -26.00 10.08 -3.28
N ASP A 5 -24.73 10.02 -2.89
CA ASP A 5 -24.05 8.76 -2.60
C ASP A 5 -24.16 8.27 -1.14
N LEU A 6 -24.68 9.12 -0.25
CA LEU A 6 -24.73 8.86 1.19
C LEU A 6 -25.79 7.82 1.60
N LYS A 7 -26.64 7.36 0.66
CA LYS A 7 -27.76 6.44 0.92
C LYS A 7 -27.62 5.07 0.22
N ARG A 8 -26.41 4.51 0.11
CA ARG A 8 -26.24 3.10 -0.27
C ARG A 8 -26.14 2.21 0.97
N LYS A 9 -27.28 1.79 1.52
CA LYS A 9 -27.35 0.73 2.54
C LYS A 9 -26.96 -0.61 1.90
N LYS A 10 -25.67 -0.92 1.85
CA LYS A 10 -25.20 -2.26 1.44
C LYS A 10 -25.62 -3.26 2.52
N LEU A 11 -26.42 -4.25 2.17
CA LEU A 11 -26.75 -5.36 3.06
C LEU A 11 -25.46 -6.13 3.37
N LYS A 12 -25.14 -6.32 4.66
CA LYS A 12 -24.00 -7.15 5.06
C LYS A 12 -24.29 -8.60 4.65
N PRO A 13 -23.32 -9.33 4.05
CA PRO A 13 -23.51 -10.74 3.73
C PRO A 13 -23.78 -11.52 5.02
N LYS A 14 -24.73 -12.47 4.97
CA LYS A 14 -25.01 -13.34 6.11
C LYS A 14 -23.78 -14.20 6.39
N PRO A 15 -23.40 -14.39 7.68
CA PRO A 15 -22.34 -15.31 8.03
C PRO A 15 -22.72 -16.73 7.58
N LYS A 16 -21.73 -17.51 7.14
CA LYS A 16 -21.93 -18.91 6.81
C LYS A 16 -22.20 -19.67 8.10
N SER A 17 -23.26 -20.49 8.12
CA SER A 17 -23.50 -21.44 9.21
C SER A 17 -22.48 -22.57 9.08
N ILE A 18 -21.58 -22.68 10.06
CA ILE A 18 -20.64 -23.80 10.15
C ILE A 18 -21.28 -24.92 10.98
N SER A 19 -21.09 -26.17 10.58
CA SER A 19 -21.55 -27.32 11.37
C SER A 19 -20.62 -27.60 12.55
N ALA A 20 -21.11 -28.32 13.56
CA ALA A 20 -20.28 -28.69 14.72
C ALA A 20 -19.08 -29.55 14.31
N ASP A 21 -19.29 -30.52 13.41
CA ASP A 21 -18.24 -31.41 12.91
C ASP A 21 -17.17 -30.64 12.12
N GLU A 22 -17.58 -29.65 11.33
CA GLU A 22 -16.67 -28.78 10.58
C GLU A 22 -15.83 -27.89 11.51
N PHE A 23 -16.42 -27.36 12.58
CA PHE A 23 -15.70 -26.57 13.58
C PHE A 23 -14.67 -27.41 14.35
N ILE A 24 -15.04 -28.63 14.76
CA ILE A 24 -14.14 -29.54 15.48
C ILE A 24 -12.96 -29.93 14.58
N SER A 25 -13.24 -30.30 13.32
CA SER A 25 -12.17 -30.64 12.38
C SER A 25 -11.22 -29.48 12.11
N ASP A 26 -11.71 -28.23 12.02
CA ASP A 26 -10.87 -27.05 11.81
C ASP A 26 -10.00 -26.75 13.05
N ALA A 27 -10.54 -26.95 14.26
CA ALA A 27 -9.81 -26.79 15.51
C ALA A 27 -8.67 -27.82 15.66
N ASP A 28 -8.92 -29.07 15.31
CA ASP A 28 -7.89 -30.12 15.34
C ASP A 28 -6.78 -29.85 14.32
N ASN A 29 -7.13 -29.44 13.10
CA ASN A 29 -6.16 -29.04 12.08
C ASN A 29 -5.30 -27.85 12.56
N TYR A 30 -5.91 -26.86 13.22
CA TYR A 30 -5.20 -25.72 13.80
C TYR A 30 -4.23 -26.14 14.91
N ALA A 31 -4.68 -27.00 15.83
CA ALA A 31 -3.84 -27.51 16.93
C ALA A 31 -2.65 -28.33 16.42
N MET A 32 -2.84 -29.07 15.33
CA MET A 32 -1.78 -29.85 14.67
C MET A 32 -0.79 -28.98 13.87
N GLY A 33 -1.02 -27.66 13.76
CA GLY A 33 -0.20 -26.76 12.94
C GLY A 33 -0.32 -27.01 11.43
N ASN A 34 -1.25 -27.89 11.04
CA ASN A 34 -1.63 -28.10 9.66
C ASN A 34 -2.43 -26.88 9.25
N LYS A 35 -1.74 -25.94 8.59
CA LYS A 35 -2.39 -24.85 7.86
C LYS A 35 -3.15 -25.48 6.69
N ALA A 36 -4.27 -26.16 6.97
CA ALA A 36 -5.30 -26.37 5.99
C ALA A 36 -5.51 -25.00 5.32
N GLN A 37 -5.59 -25.00 4.00
CA GLN A 37 -5.69 -23.82 3.15
C GLN A 37 -7.05 -23.11 3.33
N SER A 38 -7.46 -22.92 4.57
CA SER A 38 -8.57 -22.15 5.03
C SER A 38 -8.12 -20.69 5.06
N LEU A 39 -8.56 -19.96 4.03
CA LEU A 39 -9.09 -18.61 4.21
C LEU A 39 -8.14 -17.49 4.65
N ILE A 40 -6.81 -17.70 4.63
CA ILE A 40 -5.95 -16.59 4.19
C ILE A 40 -6.20 -16.45 2.68
N LYS A 41 -7.32 -15.81 2.32
CA LYS A 41 -7.21 -14.85 1.23
C LYS A 41 -6.07 -13.97 1.69
N PRO A 42 -4.90 -13.95 1.03
CA PRO A 42 -3.98 -12.86 1.30
C PRO A 42 -4.83 -11.61 1.19
N GLY A 43 -4.85 -10.79 2.24
CA GLY A 43 -5.67 -9.58 2.32
C GLY A 43 -5.37 -8.56 1.22
N LEU A 44 -4.63 -8.91 0.16
CA LEU A 44 -4.76 -8.29 -1.15
C LEU A 44 -5.99 -8.88 -1.85
N ASN A 45 -7.16 -8.38 -1.48
CA ASN A 45 -8.20 -8.22 -2.48
C ASN A 45 -7.57 -7.38 -3.60
N LYS A 46 -7.29 -8.03 -4.73
CA LYS A 46 -6.74 -7.48 -5.98
C LYS A 46 -7.74 -6.53 -6.65
N THR A 47 -8.30 -5.60 -5.88
CA THR A 47 -8.71 -4.31 -6.40
C THR A 47 -7.44 -3.47 -6.35
N ASN A 48 -6.88 -3.10 -7.50
CA ASN A 48 -5.58 -2.42 -7.63
C ASN A 48 -5.40 -1.15 -6.75
N SER A 49 -6.46 -0.66 -6.11
CA SER A 49 -6.44 0.44 -5.15
C SER A 49 -5.85 0.08 -3.77
N SER A 50 -5.76 -1.19 -3.37
CA SER A 50 -5.18 -1.58 -2.07
C SER A 50 -3.66 -1.82 -2.10
N LEU A 51 -3.08 -1.94 -3.29
CA LEU A 51 -1.66 -2.22 -3.46
C LEU A 51 -0.78 -1.01 -3.08
N TYR A 52 -1.28 0.20 -3.27
CA TYR A 52 -0.57 1.43 -2.94
C TYR A 52 -1.27 2.15 -1.80
N ARG A 53 -0.57 2.29 -0.67
CA ARG A 53 -1.02 3.15 0.42
C ARG A 53 -0.88 4.62 -0.02
N HIS A 54 -1.88 5.43 0.32
CA HIS A 54 -1.77 6.88 0.19
C HIS A 54 -0.80 7.43 1.23
N ALA A 55 0.09 8.30 0.81
CA ALA A 55 1.02 9.03 1.67
C ALA A 55 0.95 10.52 1.34
N THR A 56 1.10 11.34 2.35
CA THR A 56 1.21 12.80 2.22
C THR A 56 2.66 13.17 2.43
N PHE A 57 3.23 13.93 1.50
CA PHE A 57 4.59 14.41 1.58
C PHE A 57 4.57 15.93 1.74
N THR A 58 5.38 16.42 2.66
CA THR A 58 5.67 17.86 2.77
C THR A 58 6.91 18.14 1.94
N LEU A 59 6.77 18.98 0.91
CA LEU A 59 7.84 19.33 -0.02
C LEU A 59 7.95 20.86 -0.09
N THR A 60 9.13 21.37 -0.42
CA THR A 60 9.32 22.80 -0.71
C THR A 60 8.65 23.17 -2.03
N GLU A 61 8.33 24.45 -2.23
CA GLU A 61 7.76 24.94 -3.49
C GLU A 61 8.67 24.66 -4.68
N HIS A 62 9.98 24.82 -4.47
CA HIS A 62 10.99 24.49 -5.48
C HIS A 62 10.90 23.02 -5.89
N SER A 63 10.87 22.09 -4.94
CA SER A 63 10.76 20.66 -5.24
C SER A 63 9.45 20.29 -5.94
N ILE A 64 8.34 20.97 -5.62
CA ILE A 64 7.06 20.77 -6.33
C ILE A 64 7.20 21.22 -7.79
N SER A 65 7.81 22.37 -8.05
CA SER A 65 8.04 22.84 -9.43
C SER A 65 8.92 21.90 -10.24
N GLN A 66 9.98 21.36 -9.62
CA GLN A 66 10.88 20.39 -10.26
C GLN A 66 10.13 19.09 -10.57
N LEU A 67 9.30 18.60 -9.65
CA LEU A 67 8.49 17.41 -9.87
C LEU A 67 7.47 17.61 -11.01
N ASP A 68 6.92 18.82 -11.14
CA ASP A 68 5.96 19.15 -12.18
C ASP A 68 6.61 19.20 -13.57
N THR A 69 7.76 19.85 -13.69
CA THR A 69 8.53 19.86 -14.95
C THR A 69 8.93 18.45 -15.38
N LEU A 70 9.40 17.61 -14.44
CA LEU A 70 9.76 16.21 -14.72
C LEU A 70 8.54 15.39 -15.18
N ALA A 71 7.38 15.60 -14.56
CA ALA A 71 6.14 14.92 -14.94
C ALA A 71 5.69 15.27 -16.36
N MET A 72 5.76 16.56 -16.71
CA MET A 72 5.38 17.04 -18.05
C MET A 72 6.32 16.52 -19.14
N ASN A 73 7.63 16.59 -18.91
CA ASN A 73 8.63 16.18 -19.88
C ASN A 73 8.58 14.67 -20.17
N ASN A 74 8.38 13.85 -19.14
CA ASN A 74 8.39 12.39 -19.26
C ASN A 74 7.00 11.77 -19.46
N LYS A 75 5.93 12.57 -19.41
CA LYS A 75 4.52 12.11 -19.42
C LYS A 75 4.24 11.03 -18.37
N LEU A 76 4.90 11.14 -17.20
CA LEU A 76 4.72 10.23 -16.07
C LEU A 76 3.93 10.91 -14.95
N ALA A 77 3.15 10.13 -14.20
CA ALA A 77 2.50 10.63 -13.00
C ALA A 77 3.53 11.00 -11.92
N LYS A 78 3.29 12.10 -11.20
CA LYS A 78 4.17 12.59 -10.10
C LYS A 78 4.46 11.49 -9.07
N SER A 79 3.44 10.72 -8.68
CA SER A 79 3.57 9.61 -7.73
C SER A 79 4.46 8.46 -8.24
N LYS A 80 4.54 8.25 -9.56
CA LYS A 80 5.43 7.25 -10.16
C LYS A 80 6.88 7.73 -10.14
N ILE A 81 7.11 9.00 -10.46
CA ILE A 81 8.43 9.62 -10.39
C ILE A 81 8.98 9.54 -8.96
N LEU A 82 8.18 9.89 -7.95
CA LEU A 82 8.60 9.77 -6.55
C LEU A 82 9.01 8.34 -6.16
N ARG A 83 8.29 7.32 -6.64
CA ARG A 83 8.66 5.91 -6.37
C ARG A 83 10.01 5.54 -7.00
N LEU A 84 10.24 5.95 -8.25
CA LEU A 84 11.51 5.70 -8.94
C LEU A 84 12.67 6.42 -8.22
N LEU A 85 12.48 7.68 -7.84
CA LEU A 85 13.51 8.44 -7.13
C LEU A 85 13.86 7.81 -5.77
N ILE A 86 12.86 7.31 -5.03
CA ILE A 86 13.08 6.62 -3.75
C ILE A 86 13.87 5.32 -3.97
N ASP A 87 13.50 4.55 -5.00
CA ASP A 87 14.16 3.29 -5.36
C ASP A 87 15.62 3.53 -5.78
N ASP A 88 15.83 4.48 -6.69
CA ASP A 88 17.15 4.91 -7.16
C ASP A 88 18.01 5.42 -6.00
N PHE A 89 17.44 6.24 -5.10
CA PHE A 89 18.14 6.76 -3.93
C PHE A 89 18.59 5.64 -2.99
N TYR A 90 17.69 4.70 -2.69
CA TYR A 90 18.00 3.54 -1.85
C TYR A 90 19.13 2.69 -2.44
N HIS A 91 19.07 2.40 -3.75
CA HIS A 91 20.11 1.64 -4.42
C HIS A 91 21.45 2.36 -4.47
N LYS A 92 21.45 3.69 -4.67
CA LYS A 92 22.68 4.49 -4.61
C LYS A 92 23.32 4.46 -3.23
N GLN A 93 22.54 4.51 -2.14
CA GLN A 93 23.06 4.39 -0.78
C GLN A 93 23.72 3.04 -0.50
N LEU A 94 23.21 1.96 -1.11
CA LEU A 94 23.80 0.63 -0.94
C LEU A 94 25.15 0.49 -1.65
N LEU A 95 25.34 1.20 -2.77
CA LEU A 95 26.54 1.16 -3.59
C LEU A 95 27.63 2.13 -3.09
N ASP A 96 27.24 3.29 -2.58
CA ASP A 96 28.13 4.30 -1.98
C ASP A 96 27.74 4.57 -0.51
N PRO A 97 28.28 3.78 0.45
CA PRO A 97 27.98 3.94 1.87
C PRO A 97 28.56 5.24 2.48
N SER A 98 29.35 6.02 1.73
CA SER A 98 29.87 7.32 2.14
C SER A 98 28.88 8.47 1.96
N VAL A 99 27.71 8.25 1.34
CA VAL A 99 26.62 9.25 1.29
C VAL A 99 25.88 9.22 2.63
N SER A 100 26.47 9.84 3.64
CA SER A 100 25.85 10.05 4.94
C SER A 100 24.64 10.99 4.81
N LEU A 101 23.54 10.62 5.46
CA LEU A 101 22.42 11.51 5.72
C LEU A 101 22.89 12.70 6.57
N ILE A 102 22.28 13.86 6.31
CA ILE A 102 22.34 15.14 7.03
C ILE A 102 23.21 16.20 6.32
N ASP A 103 22.58 16.98 5.44
CA ASP A 103 22.81 18.43 5.47
C ASP A 103 21.66 19.03 6.26
N ASP A 104 21.95 19.30 7.53
CA ASP A 104 21.12 20.12 8.40
C ASP A 104 20.96 21.51 7.77
N ASN A 105 19.71 22.00 7.80
CA ASN A 105 19.33 23.41 7.78
C ASN A 105 20.50 24.42 7.63
N SER A 106 20.76 24.89 6.41
CA SER A 106 21.38 26.21 6.23
C SER A 106 20.30 27.19 5.75
N HIS A 107 20.03 28.17 6.61
CA HIS A 107 19.09 29.29 6.52
C HIS A 107 18.73 29.80 5.12
#